data_AF-A0A948X064-F1
#
_entry.id   AF-A0A948X064-F1
#
_cell.length_a   1.000
_cell.length_b   1.000
_cell.length_c   1.000
_cell.angle_alpha   90.00
_cell.angle_beta   90.00
_cell.angle_gamma   90.00
#
_symmetry.space_group_name_H-M   'P 1'
#
loop_
_entity.id
_entity.type
_entity.pdbx_description
1 polymer ?
#
loop_
_entity_poly.entity_id
_entity_poly.type
_entity_poly.pdbx_seq_one_letter_code
_entity_poly.pdbx_strand_id
1 'polypeptide(L)'
;MTLSAANDTMLLRAQDPHALYEGADSAVPFYKKELPSPLSFAEPDTMAELEQRLHLIMGRSIGELTQLSKLNAAAYATAKGFAGQLVELFLGAHAHNQSGPDFTKLGIELKTVPVGFDLMPQEHTFICAADLAPRHMIPFAQSALFHKMQHMLFVMLLAPRNAGLSMGERRILGYFFFDLTGEHRQQVETDYNEMQELLLSHQFDQLTSSLGNVLQLRPRGLPGKDVVAVHDEEGQLIYTKTRGYYLRSSFTRTLLQSFIAEQGVDSEALNQLQNFKKRLHLQEDDDDSATNSDGE
;
A
#
# COMPACT_ATOMS: atom_id res chain seq x y z
N MET A 1 53.23 7.54 -24.06
CA MET A 1 52.15 8.55 -24.00
C MET A 1 50.91 7.90 -24.59
N THR A 2 50.10 7.30 -23.74
CA THR A 2 48.93 6.49 -24.14
C THR A 2 47.72 7.08 -23.44
N LEU A 3 46.88 7.74 -24.24
CA LEU A 3 45.56 8.24 -23.86
C LEU A 3 44.64 7.02 -23.64
N SER A 4 43.97 7.04 -22.48
CA SER A 4 43.17 5.96 -21.91
C SER A 4 41.86 5.75 -22.68
N ALA A 5 41.59 4.49 -23.02
CA ALA A 5 40.40 3.96 -23.70
C ALA A 5 39.11 4.00 -22.83
N ALA A 6 39.02 4.91 -21.88
CA ALA A 6 37.90 5.01 -20.93
C ALA A 6 36.77 5.96 -21.39
N ASN A 7 37.01 6.80 -22.41
CA ASN A 7 36.03 7.81 -22.83
C ASN A 7 35.03 7.35 -23.91
N ASP A 8 35.29 6.25 -24.62
CA ASP A 8 34.41 5.82 -25.72
C ASP A 8 33.26 4.91 -25.27
N THR A 9 33.31 4.35 -24.05
CA THR A 9 32.24 3.47 -23.54
C THR A 9 31.03 4.24 -22.99
N MET A 10 31.15 5.56 -22.78
CA MET A 10 30.08 6.37 -22.19
C MET A 10 29.10 6.96 -23.23
N LEU A 11 29.46 6.94 -24.52
CA LEU A 11 28.67 7.58 -25.59
C LEU A 11 27.73 6.63 -26.36
N LEU A 12 27.73 5.33 -26.04
CA LEU A 12 26.93 4.32 -26.75
C LEU A 12 25.69 3.81 -25.99
N ARG A 13 25.38 4.33 -24.78
CA ARG A 13 24.19 3.95 -24.00
C ARG A 13 22.96 4.86 -24.20
N ALA A 14 22.95 5.71 -25.22
CA ALA A 14 21.91 6.71 -25.44
C ALA A 14 20.77 6.28 -26.38
N GLN A 15 20.53 4.98 -26.57
CA GLN A 15 19.49 4.51 -27.51
C GLN A 15 18.59 3.36 -27.00
N ASP A 16 18.54 3.11 -25.69
CA ASP A 16 17.60 2.13 -25.12
C ASP A 16 16.71 2.78 -24.03
N PRO A 17 15.41 3.02 -24.30
CA PRO A 17 14.50 3.61 -23.32
C PRO A 17 14.21 2.71 -22.11
N HIS A 18 14.66 1.44 -22.10
CA HIS A 18 14.53 0.53 -20.95
C HIS A 18 15.76 0.51 -20.01
N ALA A 19 16.88 1.15 -20.38
CA ALA A 19 18.10 1.18 -19.55
C ALA A 19 18.12 2.27 -18.47
N LEU A 20 17.08 3.10 -18.36
CA LEU A 20 17.02 4.24 -17.42
C LEU A 20 16.70 3.87 -15.97
N TYR A 21 16.48 2.58 -15.66
CA TYR A 21 16.21 2.11 -14.30
C TYR A 21 17.36 1.34 -13.63
N GLU A 22 18.48 1.09 -14.32
CA GLU A 22 19.66 0.48 -13.73
C GLU A 22 20.74 1.52 -13.46
N GLY A 23 20.63 2.22 -12.34
CA GLY A 23 21.64 3.21 -11.95
C GLY A 23 21.31 4.09 -10.75
N ALA A 24 20.87 3.50 -9.63
CA ALA A 24 20.83 4.18 -8.34
C ALA A 24 21.03 3.18 -7.20
N ASP A 25 22.24 2.62 -7.13
CA ASP A 25 22.64 1.79 -5.99
C ASP A 25 23.35 2.66 -4.94
N SER A 26 22.58 3.26 -4.03
CA SER A 26 23.02 3.51 -2.65
C SER A 26 21.84 3.86 -1.73
N ALA A 27 21.48 2.84 -0.92
CA ALA A 27 20.81 2.92 0.39
C ALA A 27 19.28 3.09 0.45
N VAL A 28 18.53 2.02 0.14
CA VAL A 28 17.35 1.64 0.95
C VAL A 28 17.16 0.11 0.98
N PRO A 29 17.71 -0.65 1.94
CA PRO A 29 17.29 -2.04 2.12
C PRO A 29 16.11 -2.09 3.09
N PHE A 30 14.90 -1.79 2.62
CA PHE A 30 13.72 -2.40 3.23
C PHE A 30 13.55 -3.76 2.55
N TYR A 31 14.38 -4.72 2.94
CA TYR A 31 14.05 -6.11 2.64
C TYR A 31 12.69 -6.36 3.27
N LYS A 32 11.68 -6.61 2.44
CA LYS A 32 10.54 -7.46 2.79
C LYS A 32 11.22 -8.78 3.19
N LYS A 33 11.65 -8.89 4.46
CA LYS A 33 12.32 -10.09 4.92
C LYS A 33 11.25 -11.16 4.86
N GLU A 34 11.42 -12.09 3.92
CA GLU A 34 10.49 -13.20 3.78
C GLU A 34 10.26 -13.81 5.16
N LEU A 35 8.99 -14.10 5.45
CA LEU A 35 8.66 -14.76 6.69
C LEU A 35 9.39 -16.10 6.70
N PRO A 36 10.06 -16.48 7.80
CA PRO A 36 10.80 -17.74 7.90
C PRO A 36 9.83 -18.92 8.10
N SER A 37 8.80 -19.00 7.27
CA SER A 37 7.81 -20.06 7.26
C SER A 37 8.30 -21.19 6.35
N PRO A 38 8.07 -22.45 6.73
CA PRO A 38 8.27 -23.57 5.81
C PRO A 38 7.16 -23.69 4.75
N LEU A 39 6.09 -22.89 4.86
CA LEU A 39 5.08 -22.79 3.79
C LEU A 39 5.63 -21.95 2.65
N SER A 40 5.36 -22.39 1.43
CA SER A 40 5.63 -21.61 0.22
C SER A 40 4.53 -21.92 -0.79
N PHE A 41 3.95 -20.87 -1.35
CA PHE A 41 2.90 -20.98 -2.37
C PHE A 41 3.40 -20.29 -3.63
N ALA A 42 3.26 -20.95 -4.78
CA ALA A 42 3.53 -20.32 -6.06
C ALA A 42 2.51 -19.20 -6.32
N GLU A 43 2.86 -18.20 -7.11
CA GLU A 43 1.91 -17.17 -7.55
C GLU A 43 0.68 -17.82 -8.24
N PRO A 44 -0.55 -17.39 -7.94
CA PRO A 44 -1.74 -17.92 -8.61
C PRO A 44 -1.73 -17.63 -10.12
N ASP A 45 -2.10 -18.62 -10.92
CA ASP A 45 -2.16 -18.49 -12.39
C ASP A 45 -3.48 -17.89 -12.88
N THR A 46 -4.53 -17.97 -12.07
CA THR A 46 -5.90 -17.55 -12.44
C THR A 46 -6.60 -16.81 -11.32
N MET A 47 -7.61 -16.01 -11.67
CA MET A 47 -8.49 -15.36 -10.69
C MET A 47 -9.19 -16.36 -9.76
N ALA A 48 -9.67 -17.48 -10.30
CA ALA A 48 -10.32 -18.51 -9.52
C ALA A 48 -9.41 -19.11 -8.45
N GLU A 49 -8.12 -19.29 -8.75
CA GLU A 49 -7.13 -19.77 -7.79
C GLU A 49 -6.87 -18.72 -6.68
N LEU A 50 -6.73 -17.45 -7.06
CA LEU A 50 -6.58 -16.35 -6.10
C LEU A 50 -7.78 -16.26 -5.16
N GLU A 51 -9.01 -16.32 -5.69
CA GLU A 51 -10.25 -16.31 -4.92
C GLU A 51 -10.37 -17.52 -3.98
N GLN A 52 -9.99 -18.72 -4.44
CA GLN A 52 -9.94 -19.91 -3.58
C GLN A 52 -9.00 -19.69 -2.38
N ARG A 53 -7.83 -19.11 -2.59
CA ARG A 53 -6.87 -18.81 -1.51
C ARG A 53 -7.39 -17.71 -0.58
N LEU A 54 -8.06 -16.70 -1.13
CA LEU A 54 -8.74 -15.67 -0.34
C LEU A 54 -9.79 -16.29 0.57
N HIS A 55 -10.68 -17.14 0.05
CA HIS A 55 -11.69 -17.83 0.84
C HIS A 55 -11.09 -18.68 1.97
N LEU A 56 -9.88 -19.24 1.78
CA LEU A 56 -9.20 -20.00 2.82
C LEU A 56 -8.69 -19.14 3.98
N ILE A 57 -8.40 -17.85 3.76
CA ILE A 57 -7.91 -16.94 4.81
C ILE A 57 -9.01 -16.08 5.44
N MET A 58 -10.14 -15.88 4.76
CA MET A 58 -11.28 -15.14 5.31
C MET A 58 -11.72 -15.76 6.64
N GLY A 59 -12.00 -14.88 7.61
CA GLY A 59 -12.34 -15.23 8.98
C GLY A 59 -11.24 -15.63 9.90
N ARG A 60 -10.08 -15.99 9.35
CA ARG A 60 -8.97 -16.39 10.19
C ARG A 60 -8.40 -15.19 10.92
N SER A 61 -8.04 -15.44 12.18
CA SER A 61 -7.24 -14.47 12.93
C SER A 61 -5.79 -14.50 12.45
N ILE A 62 -5.08 -13.38 12.62
CA ILE A 62 -3.64 -13.32 12.38
C ILE A 62 -2.93 -14.37 13.24
N GLY A 63 -3.40 -14.64 14.46
CA GLY A 63 -2.89 -15.71 15.31
C GLY A 63 -3.05 -17.10 14.70
N GLU A 64 -4.23 -17.42 14.17
CA GLU A 64 -4.49 -18.69 13.48
C GLU A 64 -3.61 -18.84 12.22
N LEU A 65 -3.50 -17.79 11.40
CA LEU A 65 -2.62 -17.78 10.21
C LEU A 65 -1.14 -17.93 10.60
N THR A 66 -0.72 -17.30 11.70
CA THR A 66 0.64 -17.43 12.25
C THR A 66 0.94 -18.87 12.67
N GLN A 67 -0.01 -19.54 13.34
CA GLN A 67 0.14 -20.93 13.73
C GLN A 67 0.19 -21.86 12.52
N LEU A 68 -0.69 -21.67 11.53
CA LEU A 68 -0.71 -22.44 10.30
C LEU A 68 0.59 -22.30 9.51
N SER A 69 1.18 -21.11 9.50
CA SER A 69 2.50 -20.85 8.89
C SER A 69 3.68 -21.31 9.75
N LYS A 70 3.46 -21.96 10.89
CA LYS A 70 4.49 -22.45 11.81
C LYS A 70 5.47 -21.35 12.27
N LEU A 71 4.98 -20.12 12.35
CA LEU A 71 5.74 -18.97 12.84
C LEU A 71 5.54 -18.79 14.35
N ASN A 72 6.52 -18.20 15.02
CA ASN A 72 6.39 -17.85 16.43
C ASN A 72 5.64 -16.53 16.59
N ALA A 73 4.39 -16.58 17.06
CA ALA A 73 3.55 -15.40 17.26
C ALA A 73 4.16 -14.34 18.18
N ALA A 74 4.94 -14.73 19.19
CA ALA A 74 5.57 -13.78 20.11
C ALA A 74 6.61 -12.87 19.42
N ALA A 75 7.25 -13.36 18.35
CA ALA A 75 8.25 -12.60 17.61
C ALA A 75 7.66 -11.45 16.77
N TYR A 76 6.35 -11.49 16.51
CA TYR A 76 5.71 -10.58 15.54
C TYR A 76 4.56 -9.75 16.12
N ALA A 77 4.33 -9.81 17.44
CA ALA A 77 3.25 -9.10 18.11
C ALA A 77 3.26 -7.57 17.88
N THR A 78 4.45 -6.99 17.65
CA THR A 78 4.65 -5.54 17.42
C THR A 78 5.20 -5.23 16.03
N ALA A 79 5.38 -6.24 15.17
CA ALA A 79 6.03 -6.07 13.88
C ALA A 79 5.10 -5.36 12.89
N LYS A 80 5.44 -4.11 12.53
CA LYS A 80 4.75 -3.36 11.49
C LYS A 80 4.81 -4.13 10.16
N GLY A 81 3.67 -4.28 9.50
CA GLY A 81 3.59 -4.98 8.22
C GLY A 81 3.48 -6.51 8.31
N PHE A 82 3.56 -7.11 9.51
CA PHE A 82 3.49 -8.57 9.67
C PHE A 82 2.18 -9.18 9.14
N ALA A 83 1.04 -8.56 9.44
CA ALA A 83 -0.25 -9.02 8.92
C ALA A 83 -0.29 -9.02 7.38
N GLY A 84 0.27 -7.98 6.74
CA GLY A 84 0.41 -7.91 5.29
C GLY A 84 1.29 -9.03 4.74
N GLN A 85 2.46 -9.26 5.35
CA GLN A 85 3.36 -10.35 4.95
C GLN A 85 2.74 -11.74 5.11
N LEU A 86 1.90 -11.93 6.12
CA LEU A 86 1.13 -13.17 6.29
C LEU A 86 0.11 -13.36 5.16
N VAL A 87 -0.65 -12.32 4.83
CA VAL A 87 -1.61 -12.38 3.72
C VAL A 87 -0.88 -12.67 2.41
N GLU A 88 0.24 -11.99 2.15
CA GLU A 88 1.09 -12.25 0.99
C GLU A 88 1.55 -13.71 0.92
N LEU A 89 2.04 -14.27 2.04
CA LEU A 89 2.45 -15.67 2.13
C LEU A 89 1.31 -16.61 1.71
N PHE A 90 0.13 -16.46 2.31
CA PHE A 90 -1.01 -17.36 2.04
C PHE A 90 -1.59 -17.20 0.64
N LEU A 91 -1.50 -16.01 0.05
CA LEU A 91 -1.97 -15.78 -1.32
C LEU A 91 -0.90 -16.10 -2.38
N GLY A 92 0.34 -16.37 -1.98
CA GLY A 92 1.46 -16.65 -2.88
C GLY A 92 1.96 -15.41 -3.61
N ALA A 93 1.81 -14.23 -3.01
CA ALA A 93 2.42 -13.00 -3.51
C ALA A 93 3.93 -13.02 -3.25
N HIS A 94 4.73 -12.83 -4.29
CA HIS A 94 6.20 -12.88 -4.18
C HIS A 94 6.78 -11.48 -4.05
N ALA A 95 7.72 -11.31 -3.12
CA ALA A 95 8.41 -10.04 -2.89
C ALA A 95 9.47 -9.68 -3.95
N HIS A 96 9.61 -10.51 -5.00
CA HIS A 96 10.77 -10.48 -5.88
C HIS A 96 10.72 -9.39 -6.97
N ASN A 97 9.57 -8.75 -7.21
CA ASN A 97 9.45 -7.71 -8.22
C ASN A 97 9.26 -6.34 -7.57
N GLN A 98 10.34 -5.55 -7.47
CA GLN A 98 10.33 -4.27 -6.73
C GLN A 98 9.46 -3.18 -7.37
N SER A 99 9.18 -3.29 -8.69
CA SER A 99 8.46 -2.25 -9.44
C SER A 99 7.06 -2.66 -9.88
N GLY A 100 6.78 -3.97 -10.00
CA GLY A 100 5.53 -4.50 -10.53
C GLY A 100 4.45 -4.78 -9.47
N PRO A 101 3.25 -5.24 -9.92
CA PRO A 101 2.20 -5.73 -9.04
C PRO A 101 2.63 -6.99 -8.27
N ASP A 102 2.06 -7.20 -7.08
CA ASP A 102 2.34 -8.38 -6.22
C ASP A 102 1.97 -9.72 -6.92
N PHE A 103 0.93 -9.74 -7.75
CA PHE A 103 0.58 -10.86 -8.63
C PHE A 103 0.87 -10.48 -10.09
N THR A 104 2.10 -10.69 -10.53
CA THR A 104 2.59 -10.37 -11.88
C THR A 104 1.78 -10.99 -13.02
N LYS A 105 1.34 -12.25 -12.91
CA LYS A 105 0.57 -12.96 -13.94
C LYS A 105 -0.84 -12.41 -14.10
N LEU A 106 -1.41 -11.93 -13.00
CA LEU A 106 -2.77 -11.36 -12.96
C LEU A 106 -2.76 -9.84 -13.13
N GLY A 107 -1.60 -9.20 -12.97
CA GLY A 107 -1.48 -7.74 -12.99
C GLY A 107 -2.09 -7.06 -11.76
N ILE A 108 -2.19 -7.76 -10.61
CA ILE A 108 -2.91 -7.28 -9.42
C ILE A 108 -1.96 -6.91 -8.29
N GLU A 109 -2.07 -5.70 -7.75
CA GLU A 109 -1.39 -5.27 -6.53
C GLU A 109 -2.21 -5.65 -5.29
N LEU A 110 -1.56 -6.21 -4.26
CA LEU A 110 -2.21 -6.60 -3.02
C LEU A 110 -2.00 -5.52 -1.94
N LYS A 111 -3.08 -5.13 -1.28
CA LYS A 111 -3.02 -4.29 -0.07
C LYS A 111 -3.92 -4.85 1.03
N THR A 112 -3.39 -4.94 2.23
CA THR A 112 -4.22 -5.08 3.43
C THR A 112 -4.69 -3.70 3.89
N VAL A 113 -6.00 -3.53 4.08
CA VAL A 113 -6.59 -2.30 4.62
C VAL A 113 -7.09 -2.53 6.05
N PRO A 114 -6.55 -1.82 7.07
CA PRO A 114 -7.08 -1.93 8.42
C PRO A 114 -8.45 -1.24 8.49
N VAL A 115 -9.45 -1.94 8.99
CA VAL A 115 -10.84 -1.45 9.14
C VAL A 115 -11.31 -1.49 10.59
N GLY A 116 -12.24 -0.60 10.93
CA GLY A 116 -12.91 -0.56 12.22
C GLY A 116 -14.05 -1.56 12.34
N PHE A 117 -14.79 -1.46 13.43
CA PHE A 117 -16.02 -2.25 13.65
C PHE A 117 -17.20 -1.79 12.77
N ASP A 118 -17.07 -0.59 12.21
CA ASP A 118 -17.92 0.05 11.20
C ASP A 118 -17.50 -0.32 9.77
N LEU A 119 -16.51 -1.22 9.62
CA LEU A 119 -15.84 -1.55 8.37
C LEU A 119 -15.12 -0.36 7.70
N MET A 120 -14.97 0.78 8.37
CA MET A 120 -14.34 1.94 7.73
C MET A 120 -12.81 1.89 7.85
N PRO A 121 -12.07 2.29 6.81
CA PRO A 121 -10.61 2.33 6.83
C PRO A 121 -10.07 3.20 7.96
N GLN A 122 -9.12 2.64 8.71
CA GLN A 122 -8.51 3.30 9.87
C GLN A 122 -7.21 4.01 9.50
N GLU A 123 -6.59 3.72 8.36
CA GLU A 123 -5.29 4.31 7.97
C GLU A 123 -5.25 4.61 6.47
N HIS A 124 -4.32 5.48 6.07
CA HIS A 124 -3.98 5.69 4.67
C HIS A 124 -3.26 4.47 4.10
N THR A 125 -3.50 4.14 2.84
CA THR A 125 -2.87 2.97 2.20
C THR A 125 -1.63 3.39 1.43
N PHE A 126 -0.46 2.88 1.85
CA PHE A 126 0.77 3.03 1.09
C PHE A 126 0.70 2.29 -0.24
N ILE A 127 1.04 2.97 -1.33
CA ILE A 127 1.09 2.36 -2.67
C ILE A 127 2.53 2.09 -3.08
N CYS A 128 3.33 3.13 -3.31
CA CYS A 128 4.72 3.01 -3.75
C CYS A 128 5.60 4.17 -3.24
N ALA A 129 6.91 4.00 -3.35
CA ALA A 129 7.85 5.10 -3.11
C ALA A 129 7.64 6.21 -4.15
N ALA A 130 7.93 7.45 -3.75
CA ALA A 130 7.98 8.59 -4.66
C ALA A 130 9.44 8.91 -5.00
N ASP A 131 9.70 9.21 -6.27
CA ASP A 131 10.96 9.83 -6.67
C ASP A 131 10.92 11.31 -6.25
N LEU A 132 11.82 11.69 -5.33
CA LEU A 132 11.88 13.06 -4.81
C LEU A 132 12.81 13.97 -5.59
N ALA A 133 13.53 13.46 -6.59
CA ALA A 133 14.39 14.28 -7.45
C ALA A 133 14.19 13.89 -8.93
N PRO A 134 12.94 13.96 -9.45
CA PRO A 134 12.66 13.59 -10.83
C PRO A 134 13.42 14.51 -11.78
N ARG A 135 14.06 13.93 -12.82
CA ARG A 135 14.79 14.70 -13.85
C ARG A 135 13.88 15.28 -14.93
N HIS A 136 12.71 14.68 -15.11
CA HIS A 136 11.71 15.04 -16.11
C HIS A 136 10.33 14.64 -15.61
N MET A 137 9.29 15.21 -16.22
CA MET A 137 7.92 14.81 -15.95
C MET A 137 7.69 13.38 -16.46
N ILE A 138 7.22 12.50 -15.58
CA ILE A 138 6.77 11.15 -15.93
C ILE A 138 5.25 11.24 -16.10
N PRO A 139 4.71 10.96 -17.30
CA PRO A 139 3.25 10.92 -17.49
C PRO A 139 2.60 9.92 -16.54
N PHE A 140 1.44 10.26 -15.96
CA PHE A 140 0.76 9.40 -14.98
C PHE A 140 0.60 7.95 -15.48
N ALA A 141 0.16 7.76 -16.72
CA ALA A 141 0.00 6.45 -17.34
C ALA A 141 1.29 5.61 -17.47
N GLN A 142 2.46 6.23 -17.32
CA GLN A 142 3.78 5.57 -17.34
C GLN A 142 4.40 5.44 -15.94
N SER A 143 3.77 6.03 -14.93
CA SER A 143 4.28 6.05 -13.56
C SER A 143 4.16 4.67 -12.88
N ALA A 144 5.07 4.37 -11.94
CA ALA A 144 4.95 3.18 -11.09
C ALA A 144 3.66 3.19 -10.25
N LEU A 145 3.18 4.38 -9.89
CA LEU A 145 1.92 4.56 -9.17
C LEU A 145 0.73 4.01 -9.98
N PHE A 146 0.62 4.40 -11.26
CA PHE A 146 -0.44 3.93 -12.14
C PHE A 146 -0.38 2.40 -12.32
N HIS A 147 0.79 1.84 -12.63
CA HIS A 147 0.95 0.40 -12.82
C HIS A 147 0.54 -0.41 -11.58
N LYS A 148 0.79 0.11 -10.37
CA LYS A 148 0.37 -0.53 -9.12
C LYS A 148 -1.10 -0.34 -8.78
N MET A 149 -1.72 0.75 -9.23
CA MET A 149 -3.12 1.02 -8.91
C MET A 149 -4.09 0.54 -9.98
N GLN A 150 -3.60 0.14 -11.15
CA GLN A 150 -4.45 -0.23 -12.29
C GLN A 150 -5.47 -1.32 -11.90
N HIS A 151 -4.99 -2.37 -11.24
CA HIS A 151 -5.82 -3.45 -10.69
C HIS A 151 -5.34 -3.75 -9.27
N MET A 152 -6.22 -3.59 -8.29
CA MET A 152 -5.90 -3.76 -6.88
C MET A 152 -6.81 -4.77 -6.21
N LEU A 153 -6.23 -5.55 -5.30
CA LEU A 153 -6.93 -6.38 -4.34
C LEU A 153 -6.74 -5.79 -2.94
N PHE A 154 -7.84 -5.36 -2.33
CA PHE A 154 -7.87 -4.92 -0.94
C PHE A 154 -8.37 -6.05 -0.04
N VAL A 155 -7.57 -6.45 0.94
CA VAL A 155 -7.94 -7.41 1.99
C VAL A 155 -8.25 -6.66 3.28
N MET A 156 -9.49 -6.78 3.76
CA MET A 156 -9.97 -6.08 4.95
C MET A 156 -9.50 -6.78 6.23
N LEU A 157 -8.72 -6.06 7.03
CA LEU A 157 -8.20 -6.53 8.31
C LEU A 157 -8.89 -5.79 9.46
N LEU A 158 -9.62 -6.51 10.31
CA LEU A 158 -10.21 -5.93 11.53
C LEU A 158 -9.10 -5.44 12.46
N ALA A 159 -8.96 -4.11 12.57
CA ALA A 159 -7.94 -3.44 13.38
C ALA A 159 -8.47 -2.10 13.96
N PRO A 160 -9.56 -2.13 14.74
CA PRO A 160 -10.13 -0.93 15.35
C PRO A 160 -9.12 -0.28 16.29
N ARG A 161 -8.98 1.04 16.17
CA ARG A 161 -8.13 1.84 17.06
C ARG A 161 -8.70 1.81 18.48
N ASN A 162 -7.81 1.84 19.47
CA ASN A 162 -8.14 1.96 20.90
C ASN A 162 -9.02 0.84 21.51
N ALA A 163 -9.31 -0.23 20.77
CA ALA A 163 -10.14 -1.34 21.24
C ALA A 163 -9.38 -2.43 22.02
N GLY A 164 -8.08 -2.25 22.27
CA GLY A 164 -7.25 -3.21 23.01
C GLY A 164 -6.98 -4.53 22.29
N LEU A 165 -7.38 -4.70 21.03
CA LEU A 165 -7.10 -5.92 20.26
C LEU A 165 -5.60 -6.12 20.06
N SER A 166 -5.10 -7.27 20.49
CA SER A 166 -3.75 -7.71 20.16
C SER A 166 -3.61 -8.01 18.67
N MET A 167 -2.38 -8.02 18.14
CA MET A 167 -2.12 -8.36 16.73
C MET A 167 -2.71 -9.72 16.35
N GLY A 168 -2.60 -10.72 17.23
CA GLY A 168 -3.09 -12.07 16.99
C GLY A 168 -4.62 -12.18 16.94
N GLU A 169 -5.35 -11.26 17.56
CA GLU A 169 -6.83 -11.25 17.58
C GLU A 169 -7.46 -10.54 16.38
N ARG A 170 -6.66 -9.79 15.61
CA ARG A 170 -7.12 -9.18 14.36
C ARG A 170 -7.51 -10.26 13.37
N ARG A 171 -8.55 -10.03 12.58
CA ARG A 171 -9.13 -11.02 11.66
C ARG A 171 -9.23 -10.48 10.24
N ILE A 172 -9.03 -11.36 9.27
CA ILE A 172 -9.39 -11.07 7.88
C ILE A 172 -10.91 -11.14 7.78
N LEU A 173 -11.57 -10.03 7.46
CA LEU A 173 -13.03 -10.01 7.33
C LEU A 173 -13.43 -10.43 5.92
N GLY A 174 -12.78 -9.87 4.90
CA GLY A 174 -13.10 -10.15 3.51
C GLY A 174 -12.15 -9.41 2.59
N TYR A 175 -12.54 -9.26 1.33
CA TYR A 175 -11.75 -8.57 0.32
C TYR A 175 -12.63 -7.90 -0.72
N PHE A 176 -12.05 -6.97 -1.49
CA PHE A 176 -12.67 -6.42 -2.69
C PHE A 176 -11.62 -6.08 -3.73
N PHE A 177 -12.02 -6.15 -5.01
CA PHE A 177 -11.20 -5.72 -6.13
C PHE A 177 -11.53 -4.28 -6.52
N PHE A 178 -10.54 -3.55 -7.01
CA PHE A 178 -10.66 -2.18 -7.46
C PHE A 178 -9.85 -1.97 -8.74
N ASP A 179 -10.50 -1.42 -9.76
CA ASP A 179 -9.87 -1.01 -11.01
C ASP A 179 -9.83 0.52 -11.10
N LEU A 180 -8.65 1.08 -11.39
CA LEU A 180 -8.48 2.53 -11.49
C LEU A 180 -9.00 3.06 -12.84
N THR A 181 -10.30 3.28 -12.93
CA THR A 181 -10.99 3.72 -14.16
C THR A 181 -11.87 4.97 -13.91
N GLY A 182 -12.35 5.58 -15.01
CA GLY A 182 -13.30 6.69 -14.95
C GLY A 182 -12.86 7.86 -14.08
N GLU A 183 -13.76 8.32 -13.22
CA GLU A 183 -13.53 9.46 -12.30
C GLU A 183 -12.39 9.17 -11.31
N HIS A 184 -12.30 7.96 -10.78
CA HIS A 184 -11.23 7.59 -9.84
C HIS A 184 -9.84 7.75 -10.47
N ARG A 185 -9.69 7.34 -11.74
CA ARG A 185 -8.44 7.55 -12.50
C ARG A 185 -8.11 9.03 -12.62
N GLN A 186 -9.09 9.86 -12.97
CA GLN A 186 -8.90 11.31 -13.12
C GLN A 186 -8.50 11.99 -11.80
N GLN A 187 -9.13 11.62 -10.69
CA GLN A 187 -8.81 12.16 -9.37
C GLN A 187 -7.36 11.86 -8.97
N VAL A 188 -6.92 10.60 -9.12
CA VAL A 188 -5.55 10.19 -8.79
C VAL A 188 -4.53 10.84 -9.73
N GLU A 189 -4.83 10.91 -11.03
CA GLU A 189 -3.98 11.56 -12.04
C GLU A 189 -3.80 13.06 -11.74
N THR A 190 -4.87 13.75 -11.34
CA THR A 190 -4.83 15.17 -10.98
C THR A 190 -3.89 15.42 -9.80
N ASP A 191 -4.09 14.69 -8.70
CA ASP A 191 -3.25 14.83 -7.52
C ASP A 191 -1.78 14.43 -7.80
N TYR A 192 -1.56 13.39 -8.61
CA TYR A 192 -0.22 12.97 -9.00
C TYR A 192 0.52 14.06 -9.80
N ASN A 193 -0.15 14.65 -10.79
CA ASN A 193 0.45 15.69 -11.63
C ASN A 193 0.80 16.94 -10.80
N GLU A 194 -0.08 17.36 -9.89
CA GLU A 194 0.19 18.47 -8.96
C GLU A 194 1.44 18.21 -8.10
N MET A 195 1.57 17.00 -7.55
CA MET A 195 2.76 16.62 -6.76
C MET A 195 4.04 16.58 -7.62
N GLN A 196 3.95 16.07 -8.84
CA GLN A 196 5.10 16.01 -9.75
C GLN A 196 5.58 17.41 -10.18
N GLU A 197 4.66 18.35 -10.40
CA GLU A 197 5.00 19.75 -10.73
C GLU A 197 5.78 20.43 -9.61
N LEU A 198 5.34 20.25 -8.35
CA LEU A 198 6.04 20.78 -7.18
C LEU A 198 7.40 20.11 -6.98
N LEU A 199 7.51 18.80 -7.20
CA LEU A 199 8.78 18.07 -7.13
C LEU A 199 9.80 18.55 -8.17
N LEU A 200 9.36 18.75 -9.42
CA LEU A 200 10.22 19.26 -10.50
C LEU A 200 10.65 20.71 -10.29
N SER A 201 9.80 21.49 -9.63
CA SER A 201 10.07 22.90 -9.33
C SER A 201 10.83 23.09 -8.01
N HIS A 202 11.26 22.00 -7.36
CA HIS A 202 11.97 21.99 -6.08
C HIS A 202 11.21 22.65 -4.91
N GLN A 203 9.88 22.74 -4.99
CA GLN A 203 9.01 23.40 -4.01
C GLN A 203 8.61 22.44 -2.87
N PHE A 204 9.61 21.87 -2.17
CA PHE A 204 9.39 20.80 -1.18
C PHE A 204 8.54 21.22 0.04
N ASP A 205 8.53 22.50 0.37
CA ASP A 205 7.75 23.06 1.48
C ASP A 205 6.24 23.01 1.20
N GLN A 206 5.84 23.03 -0.07
CA GLN A 206 4.43 22.91 -0.47
C GLN A 206 3.93 21.47 -0.49
N LEU A 207 4.84 20.48 -0.53
CA LEU A 207 4.51 19.06 -0.47
C LEU A 207 4.13 18.63 0.96
N THR A 208 3.08 19.22 1.49
CA THR A 208 2.53 18.94 2.82
C THR A 208 1.54 17.78 2.77
N SER A 209 1.17 17.21 3.93
CA SER A 209 0.17 16.14 3.98
C SER A 209 -1.26 16.56 3.61
N SER A 210 -1.52 17.87 3.46
CA SER A 210 -2.81 18.40 2.99
C SER A 210 -2.92 18.44 1.46
N LEU A 211 -1.81 18.36 0.72
CA LEU A 211 -1.81 18.34 -0.74
C LEU A 211 -2.49 17.07 -1.30
N GLY A 212 -3.26 17.23 -2.38
CA GLY A 212 -4.03 16.18 -3.05
C GLY A 212 -5.33 15.81 -2.34
N ASN A 213 -6.36 15.44 -3.10
CA ASN A 213 -7.72 15.15 -2.62
C ASN A 213 -7.93 13.67 -2.26
N VAL A 214 -7.32 12.76 -3.01
CA VAL A 214 -7.43 11.30 -2.88
C VAL A 214 -6.07 10.63 -2.70
N LEU A 215 -5.00 11.26 -3.21
CA LEU A 215 -3.61 10.84 -3.07
C LEU A 215 -2.85 11.85 -2.20
N GLN A 216 -1.79 11.40 -1.54
CA GLN A 216 -0.86 12.30 -0.83
C GLN A 216 0.56 11.74 -0.78
N LEU A 217 1.54 12.63 -0.61
CA LEU A 217 2.89 12.26 -0.22
C LEU A 217 3.04 12.29 1.30
N ARG A 218 3.58 11.21 1.87
CA ARG A 218 3.95 11.18 3.29
C ARG A 218 5.36 10.67 3.50
N PRO A 219 6.05 11.09 4.57
CA PRO A 219 7.31 10.49 4.98
C PRO A 219 7.19 8.97 5.09
N ARG A 220 8.14 8.27 4.49
CA ARG A 220 8.33 6.83 4.54
C ARG A 220 9.64 6.55 5.29
N GLY A 221 9.67 5.44 6.03
CA GLY A 221 10.90 4.95 6.64
C GLY A 221 11.03 5.15 8.15
N LEU A 222 12.13 4.62 8.70
CA LEU A 222 12.46 4.74 10.11
C LEU A 222 13.01 6.14 10.42
N PRO A 223 12.66 6.73 11.57
CA PRO A 223 13.21 8.03 11.98
C PRO A 223 14.75 8.04 11.91
N GLY A 224 15.32 9.00 11.18
CA GLY A 224 16.75 9.26 11.14
C GLY A 224 17.59 8.33 10.26
N LYS A 225 16.98 7.38 9.52
CA LYS A 225 17.73 6.44 8.65
C LYS A 225 17.44 6.59 7.16
N ASP A 226 16.23 7.00 6.80
CA ASP A 226 15.80 7.02 5.40
C ASP A 226 15.68 8.46 4.89
N VAL A 227 16.83 9.05 4.53
CA VAL A 227 16.95 10.38 3.90
C VAL A 227 17.45 10.28 2.47
N VAL A 228 17.04 11.23 1.63
CA VAL A 228 17.46 11.36 0.23
C VAL A 228 17.94 12.78 -0.02
N ALA A 229 18.96 12.91 -0.86
CA ALA A 229 19.50 14.19 -1.28
C ALA A 229 18.63 14.78 -2.42
N VAL A 230 18.22 16.03 -2.28
CA VAL A 230 17.42 16.79 -3.26
C VAL A 230 17.97 18.20 -3.38
N HIS A 231 17.62 18.92 -4.45
CA HIS A 231 17.93 20.35 -4.57
C HIS A 231 16.73 21.19 -4.12
N ASP A 232 16.96 22.31 -3.44
CA ASP A 232 15.92 23.31 -3.16
C ASP A 232 15.72 24.30 -4.34
N GLU A 233 14.84 25.29 -4.16
CA GLU A 233 14.53 26.30 -5.18
C GLU A 233 15.75 27.14 -5.59
N GLU A 234 16.73 27.31 -4.69
CA GLU A 234 18.00 27.97 -4.94
C GLU A 234 19.06 27.06 -5.59
N GLY A 235 18.74 25.78 -5.79
CA GLY A 235 19.66 24.78 -6.34
C GLY A 235 20.69 24.26 -5.34
N GLN A 236 20.51 24.49 -4.04
CA GLN A 236 21.37 23.96 -2.99
C GLN A 236 20.99 22.52 -2.65
N LEU A 237 22.00 21.69 -2.40
CA LEU A 237 21.79 20.30 -2.00
C LEU A 237 21.32 20.23 -0.55
N ILE A 238 20.11 19.73 -0.33
CA ILE A 238 19.51 19.48 0.98
C ILE A 238 19.17 17.99 1.15
N TYR A 239 18.96 17.57 2.39
CA TYR A 239 18.56 16.19 2.70
C TYR A 239 17.16 16.19 3.32
N THR A 240 16.26 15.42 2.71
CA THR A 240 14.88 15.28 3.20
C THR A 240 14.54 13.81 3.45
N LYS A 241 13.51 13.54 4.25
CA LYS A 241 13.04 12.16 4.47
C LYS A 241 12.51 11.58 3.16
N THR A 242 12.76 10.31 2.90
CA THR A 242 12.08 9.62 1.79
C THR A 242 10.57 9.73 1.96
N ARG A 243 9.83 9.77 0.86
CA ARG A 243 8.36 9.84 0.88
C ARG A 243 7.78 8.75 0.00
N GLY A 244 6.52 8.42 0.26
CA GLY A 244 5.74 7.51 -0.55
C GLY A 244 4.40 8.12 -0.91
N TYR A 245 3.80 7.57 -1.97
CA TYR A 245 2.43 7.83 -2.35
C TYR A 245 1.48 7.01 -1.46
N TYR A 246 0.48 7.68 -0.91
CA TYR A 246 -0.55 7.08 -0.08
C TYR A 246 -1.93 7.45 -0.60
N LEU A 247 -2.82 6.47 -0.74
CA LEU A 247 -4.25 6.73 -0.85
C LEU A 247 -4.78 7.24 0.48
N ARG A 248 -5.57 8.32 0.41
CA ARG A 248 -6.27 8.85 1.57
C ARG A 248 -7.31 7.85 2.05
N SER A 249 -7.49 7.77 3.37
CA SER A 249 -8.46 6.86 3.96
C SER A 249 -9.89 7.25 3.61
N SER A 250 -10.14 8.54 3.34
CA SER A 250 -11.40 9.05 2.80
C SER A 250 -11.69 8.47 1.41
N PHE A 251 -10.70 8.38 0.54
CA PHE A 251 -10.86 7.76 -0.78
C PHE A 251 -11.14 6.26 -0.66
N THR A 252 -10.32 5.53 0.11
CA THR A 252 -10.54 4.10 0.36
C THR A 252 -11.89 3.84 1.02
N ARG A 253 -12.38 4.77 1.86
CA ARG A 253 -13.72 4.70 2.46
C ARG A 253 -14.80 4.76 1.38
N THR A 254 -14.73 5.73 0.47
CA THR A 254 -15.68 5.83 -0.65
C THR A 254 -15.69 4.56 -1.49
N LEU A 255 -14.52 4.03 -1.86
CA LEU A 255 -14.41 2.79 -2.62
C LEU A 255 -15.09 1.61 -1.91
N LEU A 256 -14.82 1.46 -0.61
CA LEU A 256 -15.40 0.38 0.18
C LEU A 256 -16.91 0.54 0.34
N GLN A 257 -17.41 1.76 0.56
CA GLN A 257 -18.85 2.02 0.65
C GLN A 257 -19.57 1.69 -0.66
N SER A 258 -19.00 2.08 -1.81
CA SER A 258 -19.53 1.70 -3.13
C SER A 258 -19.55 0.19 -3.32
N PHE A 259 -18.44 -0.50 -3.01
CA PHE A 259 -18.37 -1.96 -3.08
C PHE A 259 -19.45 -2.63 -2.22
N ILE A 260 -19.62 -2.18 -0.98
CA ILE A 260 -20.64 -2.69 -0.05
C ILE A 260 -22.05 -2.45 -0.59
N ALA A 261 -22.32 -1.28 -1.17
CA ALA A 261 -23.62 -0.96 -1.73
C ALA A 261 -23.96 -1.79 -2.98
N GLU A 262 -22.97 -2.10 -3.82
CA GLU A 262 -23.15 -2.81 -5.08
C GLU A 262 -23.16 -4.33 -4.93
N GLN A 263 -22.24 -4.88 -4.12
CA GLN A 263 -22.02 -6.32 -4.01
C GLN A 263 -22.40 -6.90 -2.64
N GLY A 264 -22.68 -6.04 -1.67
CA GLY A 264 -22.84 -6.45 -0.27
C GLY A 264 -21.50 -6.76 0.39
N VAL A 265 -21.51 -6.89 1.72
CA VAL A 265 -20.40 -7.52 2.44
C VAL A 265 -20.68 -9.02 2.46
N ASP A 266 -19.63 -9.83 2.28
CA ASP A 266 -19.72 -11.27 2.46
C ASP A 266 -20.41 -11.61 3.81
N SER A 267 -21.46 -12.41 3.76
CA SER A 267 -22.25 -12.79 4.94
C SER A 267 -21.40 -13.43 6.04
N GLU A 268 -20.34 -14.16 5.66
CA GLU A 268 -19.39 -14.77 6.57
C GLU A 268 -18.55 -13.70 7.29
N ALA A 269 -18.12 -12.66 6.58
CA ALA A 269 -17.42 -11.50 7.15
C ALA A 269 -18.28 -10.77 8.19
N LEU A 270 -19.56 -10.54 7.87
CA LEU A 270 -20.52 -9.89 8.78
C LEU A 270 -20.81 -10.76 10.01
N ASN A 271 -21.04 -12.07 9.82
CA ASN A 271 -21.26 -13.01 10.90
C ASN A 271 -20.06 -13.06 11.86
N GLN A 272 -18.85 -13.07 11.34
CA GLN A 272 -17.64 -13.04 12.14
C GLN A 272 -17.48 -11.73 12.91
N LEU A 273 -17.77 -10.60 12.27
CA LEU A 273 -17.75 -9.30 12.93
C LEU A 273 -18.77 -9.26 14.09
N GLN A 274 -19.99 -9.74 13.87
CA GLN A 274 -21.01 -9.85 14.92
C GLN A 274 -20.59 -10.78 16.06
N ASN A 275 -20.10 -11.97 15.75
CA ASN A 275 -19.58 -12.91 16.75
C ASN A 275 -18.44 -12.30 17.57
N PHE A 276 -17.60 -11.50 16.92
CA PHE A 276 -16.49 -10.83 17.56
C PHE A 276 -16.94 -9.66 18.44
N LYS A 277 -17.88 -8.82 17.98
CA LYS A 277 -18.52 -7.77 18.81
C LYS A 277 -19.13 -8.38 20.08
N LYS A 278 -19.87 -9.48 19.94
CA LYS A 278 -20.44 -10.25 21.06
C LYS A 278 -19.37 -10.72 22.04
N ARG A 279 -18.25 -11.31 21.56
CA ARG A 279 -17.14 -11.76 22.42
C ARG A 279 -16.52 -10.62 23.23
N LEU A 280 -16.45 -9.42 22.65
CA LEU A 280 -15.89 -8.24 23.30
C LEU A 280 -16.90 -7.47 24.18
N HIS A 281 -18.13 -7.95 24.32
CA HIS A 281 -19.21 -7.24 25.03
C HIS A 281 -19.45 -5.82 24.47
N LEU A 282 -19.14 -5.61 23.20
CA LEU A 282 -19.48 -4.37 22.50
C LEU A 282 -20.98 -4.44 22.18
N GLN A 283 -21.78 -3.58 22.79
CA GLN A 283 -23.22 -3.48 22.52
C GLN A 283 -23.45 -3.08 21.05
N GLU A 284 -24.61 -3.45 20.49
CA GLU A 284 -24.95 -3.21 19.08
C GLU A 284 -25.28 -1.75 18.75
N ASP A 285 -25.27 -0.83 19.74
CA ASP A 285 -25.73 0.55 19.58
C ASP A 285 -24.62 1.56 19.82
N ASP A 286 -24.09 2.17 18.75
CA ASP A 286 -23.45 3.50 18.76
C ASP A 286 -23.24 4.09 17.34
N ASP A 287 -24.00 3.67 16.33
CA ASP A 287 -23.83 4.14 14.93
C ASP A 287 -24.93 5.08 14.42
N ASP A 288 -25.84 5.55 15.29
CA ASP A 288 -27.01 6.37 14.91
C ASP A 288 -27.09 7.76 15.58
N SER A 289 -25.97 8.33 16.05
CA SER A 289 -25.94 9.71 16.56
C SER A 289 -24.89 10.60 15.89
N ALA A 290 -25.00 10.73 14.57
CA ALA A 290 -24.45 11.88 13.85
C ALA A 290 -25.50 12.45 12.89
N THR A 291 -26.69 12.77 13.44
CA THR A 291 -27.63 13.70 12.80
C THR A 291 -27.85 14.91 13.71
N ASN A 292 -27.52 16.08 13.16
CA ASN A 292 -27.92 17.43 13.57
C ASN A 292 -27.54 17.94 14.97
N SER A 293 -26.51 18.78 15.00
CA SER A 293 -26.62 20.07 15.72
C SER A 293 -25.83 21.15 14.98
N ASP A 294 -26.43 21.68 13.92
CA ASP A 294 -26.35 23.12 13.67
C ASP A 294 -27.11 23.84 14.80
N GLY A 295 -26.48 24.82 15.44
CA GLY A 295 -27.17 25.74 16.34
C GLY A 295 -26.37 26.24 17.55
N GLU A 296 -25.33 27.05 17.30
CA GLU A 296 -25.13 28.44 17.80
C GLU A 296 -23.69 28.93 17.51
#